data_AF-A0A927GWT6-F1
#
_entry.id   AF-A0A927GWT6-F1
#
_cell.length_a   1.000
_cell.length_b   1.000
_cell.length_c   1.000
_cell.angle_alpha   90.00
_cell.angle_beta   90.00
_cell.angle_gamma   90.00
#
_symmetry.space_group_name_H-M   'P 1'
#
loop_
_entity.id
_entity.type
_entity.pdbx_description
1 polymer ?
#
loop_
_entity_poly.entity_id
_entity_poly.type
_entity_poly.pdbx_seq_one_letter_code
_entity_poly.pdbx_strand_id
1 'polypeptide(L)' 'MDTEETNKPESYLVSREPWWAEPPKPGQSELGVEWGYLEVYSDGEFRFVRERPSLEEIESRISCHYMD' A
#
# COMPACT_ATOMS: atom_id res chain seq x y z
N MET A 1 14.89 31.13 -22.26
CA MET A 1 14.76 29.66 -22.23
C MET A 1 15.02 29.31 -20.80
N ASP A 2 13.97 29.51 -20.01
CA ASP A 2 14.07 29.55 -18.57
C ASP A 2 13.58 28.18 -18.14
N THR A 3 14.54 27.29 -17.90
CA THR A 3 14.27 26.01 -17.28
C THR A 3 13.89 26.30 -15.84
N GLU A 4 12.59 26.50 -15.62
CA GLU A 4 11.98 26.41 -14.29
C GLU A 4 12.18 24.99 -13.78
N GLU A 5 13.36 24.77 -13.19
CA GLU A 5 13.70 23.59 -12.44
C GLU A 5 12.73 23.54 -11.25
N THR A 6 11.67 22.76 -11.45
CA THR A 6 10.56 22.64 -10.53
C THR A 6 11.11 22.10 -9.22
N ASN A 7 11.27 22.97 -8.22
CA ASN A 7 11.41 22.57 -6.82
C ASN A 7 10.06 21.96 -6.39
N LYS A 8 9.78 20.75 -6.87
CA LYS A 8 8.74 19.91 -6.30
C LYS A 8 9.25 19.56 -4.90
N PRO A 9 8.50 19.88 -3.83
CA PRO A 9 8.87 19.41 -2.51
C PRO A 9 9.04 17.88 -2.58
N GLU A 10 10.14 17.35 -2.04
CA GLU A 10 10.33 15.90 -1.97
C GLU A 10 9.14 15.29 -1.25
N SER A 11 8.38 14.48 -1.98
CA SER A 11 7.23 13.76 -1.44
C SER A 11 7.74 12.76 -0.40
N TYR A 12 7.39 12.95 0.87
CA TYR A 12 7.71 12.00 1.92
C TYR A 12 6.60 10.95 2.05
N LEU A 13 6.99 9.75 2.49
CA LEU A 13 6.08 8.66 2.80
C LEU A 13 5.23 9.03 4.02
N VAL A 14 3.92 9.11 3.85
CA VAL A 14 2.94 9.42 4.90
C VAL A 14 2.49 8.15 5.61
N SER A 15 2.13 7.12 4.85
CA SER A 15 1.71 5.82 5.38
C SER A 15 2.24 4.70 4.50
N ARG A 16 2.56 3.58 5.11
CA ARG A 16 2.88 2.33 4.42
C ARG A 16 2.17 1.21 5.16
N GLU A 17 1.24 0.57 4.46
CA GLU A 17 0.39 -0.47 5.05
C GLU A 17 0.26 -1.67 4.12
N PRO A 18 0.16 -2.89 4.67
CA PRO A 18 0.03 -4.10 3.87
C PRO A 18 -1.31 -4.10 3.13
N TRP A 19 -1.26 -4.23 1.80
CA TRP A 19 -2.43 -4.12 0.93
C TRP A 19 -2.46 -5.24 -0.11
N TRP A 20 -3.64 -5.50 -0.67
CA TRP A 20 -3.81 -6.48 -1.74
C TRP A 20 -3.42 -5.85 -3.08
N ALA A 21 -2.52 -6.49 -3.85
CA ALA A 21 -2.20 -6.06 -5.21
C ALA A 21 -3.43 -6.11 -6.11
N GLU A 22 -4.20 -7.19 -5.94
CA GLU A 22 -5.49 -7.37 -6.57
C GLU A 22 -6.48 -7.83 -5.49
N PRO A 23 -7.70 -7.28 -5.46
CA PRO A 23 -8.71 -7.74 -4.52
C PRO A 23 -8.98 -9.24 -4.75
N PRO A 24 -9.12 -10.05 -3.68
CA PRO A 24 -9.49 -11.45 -3.83
C PRO A 24 -10.80 -11.57 -4.59
N LYS A 25 -10.87 -12.54 -5.51
CA LYS A 25 -12.15 -12.88 -6.15
C LYS A 25 -13.10 -13.47 -5.11
N PRO A 26 -14.42 -13.29 -5.26
CA PRO A 26 -15.39 -13.93 -4.39
C PRO A 26 -15.19 -15.46 -4.41
N GLY A 27 -14.89 -16.04 -3.26
CA GLY A 27 -14.59 -17.48 -3.11
C GLY A 27 -13.10 -17.87 -3.23
N GLN A 28 -12.19 -16.92 -3.42
CA GLN A 28 -10.74 -17.16 -3.40
C GLN A 28 -10.20 -16.99 -1.97
N SER A 29 -9.35 -17.93 -1.52
CA SER A 29 -8.67 -17.80 -0.22
C SER A 29 -7.67 -16.65 -0.22
N GLU A 30 -7.60 -15.91 0.88
CA GLU A 30 -6.69 -14.77 1.12
C GLU A 30 -5.19 -15.14 0.97
N LEU A 31 -4.87 -16.44 1.07
CA LEU A 31 -3.54 -17.00 0.88
C LEU A 31 -3.07 -17.04 -0.59
N GLY A 32 -4.01 -16.98 -1.54
CA GLY A 32 -3.72 -16.95 -2.97
C GLY A 32 -3.68 -15.54 -3.56
N VAL A 33 -3.70 -14.51 -2.72
CA VAL A 33 -3.68 -13.10 -3.12
C VAL A 33 -2.24 -12.61 -3.15
N GLU A 34 -1.91 -11.82 -4.17
CA GLU A 34 -0.61 -11.14 -4.21
C GLU A 34 -0.63 -9.99 -3.21
N TRP A 35 0.23 -10.09 -2.19
CA TRP A 35 0.37 -9.08 -1.16
C TRP A 35 1.45 -8.08 -1.53
N GLY A 36 1.25 -6.83 -1.12
CA GLY A 36 2.23 -5.77 -1.22
C GLY A 36 2.04 -4.75 -0.13
N TYR A 37 2.66 -3.58 -0.33
CA TYR A 37 2.44 -2.41 0.50
C TYR A 37 1.82 -1.29 -0.33
N LEU A 38 0.79 -0.66 0.24
CA LEU A 38 0.29 0.61 -0.26
C LEU A 38 1.05 1.72 0.45
N GLU A 39 1.89 2.42 -0.29
CA GLU A 39 2.60 3.61 0.16
C GLU A 39 1.83 4.86 -0.26
N VAL A 40 1.42 5.65 0.72
CA VAL A 40 0.75 6.93 0.52
C VAL A 40 1.78 8.03 0.74
N TYR A 41 1.98 8.89 -0.25
CA TYR A 41 2.92 10.00 -0.18
C TYR A 41 2.21 11.32 0.11
N SER A 42 2.93 12.29 0.68
CA SER A 42 2.40 13.61 1.05
C SER A 42 1.87 14.42 -0.14
N ASP A 43 2.32 14.11 -1.35
CA ASP A 43 1.86 14.77 -2.59
C ASP A 43 0.50 14.21 -3.07
N GLY A 44 -0.07 13.24 -2.36
CA GLY A 44 -1.27 12.52 -2.77
C GLY A 44 -1.01 11.39 -3.77
N GLU A 45 0.26 11.08 -4.04
CA GLU A 45 0.64 9.94 -4.86
C GLU A 45 0.51 8.64 -4.06
N PHE A 46 -0.06 7.62 -4.71
CA PHE A 46 -0.18 6.27 -4.17
C PHE A 46 0.75 5.35 -4.95
N ARG A 47 1.65 4.66 -4.26
CA ARG A 47 2.53 3.66 -4.87
C ARG A 47 2.25 2.29 -4.29
N PHE A 48 1.99 1.35 -5.17
CA PHE A 48 1.88 -0.05 -4.77
C PHE A 48 3.24 -0.73 -4.93
N VAL A 49 3.81 -1.17 -3.81
CA VAL A 49 5.08 -1.89 -3.77
C VAL A 49 4.78 -3.38 -3.69
N ARG A 50 5.17 -4.14 -4.71
CA ARG A 50 5.07 -5.62 -4.77
C ARG A 50 6.11 -6.31 -3.88
N GLU A 51 6.22 -5.86 -2.64
CA GLU A 51 7.05 -6.46 -1.62
C GLU A 51 6.15 -7.20 -0.65
N ARG A 52 6.38 -8.52 -0.47
CA ARG A 52 5.51 -9.34 0.37
C ARG A 52 5.68 -8.93 1.84
N PRO A 53 4.64 -8.39 2.49
CA PRO A 53 4.68 -8.13 3.92
C PRO A 53 4.90 -9.41 4.73
N SER A 54 5.53 -9.26 5.89
CA SER A 54 5.67 -10.34 6.86
C SER A 54 4.31 -10.74 7.42
N LEU A 55 4.18 -12.00 7.88
CA LEU A 55 2.94 -12.51 8.49
C LEU A 55 2.47 -11.61 9.65
N GLU A 56 3.39 -11.17 10.50
CA GLU A 56 3.08 -10.26 11.62
C GLU A 56 2.47 -8.93 11.17
N GLU A 57 2.93 -8.37 10.04
CA GLU A 57 2.36 -7.14 9.49
C GLU A 57 1.01 -7.38 8.83
N ILE A 58 0.85 -8.50 8.12
CA ILE A 58 -0.43 -8.92 7.55
C ILE A 58 -1.48 -9.12 8.66
N GLU A 59 -1.10 -9.76 9.77
CA GLU A 59 -1.96 -9.99 10.94
C GLU A 59 -2.22 -8.70 11.73
N SER A 60 -1.25 -7.78 11.81
CA SER A 60 -1.39 -6.49 12.47
C SER A 60 -2.17 -5.47 11.64
N ARG A 61 -2.43 -5.74 10.37
CA ARG A 61 -3.34 -4.95 9.55
C ARG A 61 -4.69 -4.89 10.28
N ILE A 62 -5.19 -3.68 10.52
CA ILE A 62 -6.58 -3.47 10.91
C ILE A 62 -7.45 -3.78 9.68
N SER A 63 -7.44 -5.03 9.21
CA SER A 63 -8.58 -5.57 8.50
C SER A 63 -9.72 -5.48 9.51
N CYS A 64 -10.86 -4.98 9.07
CA CYS A 64 -12.03 -4.86 9.90
C CYS A 64 -12.51 -6.28 10.27
N HIS A 65 -11.85 -6.93 11.22
CA HIS A 65 -12.43 -7.93 12.10
C HIS A 65 -13.39 -7.14 13.01
N TYR A 66 -14.56 -6.77 12.49
CA TYR A 66 -15.76 -7.13 13.21
C TYR A 66 -15.73 -8.68 13.21
N MET A 67 -15.07 -9.35 14.17
CA MET A 67 -15.52 -9.52 15.56
C MET A 67 -17.03 -9.78 15.52
N ASP A 68 -17.35 -11.06 15.59
CA ASP A 68 -18.64 -11.70 15.89
C ASP A 68 -19.70 -10.79 16.53
#